data_AF-E0TDM6-F1
#
_entry.id   AF-E0TDM6-F1
#
_cell.length_a   1.000
_cell.length_b   1.000
_cell.length_c   1.000
_cell.angle_alpha   90.00
_cell.angle_beta   90.00
_cell.angle_gamma   90.00
#
_symmetry.space_group_name_H-M   'P 1'
#
loop_
_entity.id
_entity.type
_entity.pdbx_description
1 polymer ?
#
loop_
_entity_poly.entity_id
_entity_poly.type
_entity_poly.pdbx_seq_one_letter_code
_entity_poly.pdbx_strand_id
1 'polypeptide(L)'
;MSNSEMNDQSPTSADADLTLDLPSFLRLFQRRGRSIMWLLGAGASRAAGIKTGWDMIWDFKRSIYRSQKGVRDSALPDNTDIRARRLIQRYFDETGDYPLSDDPTEYAAYFEAAYHAENDRRRYIEEAVSSARPTHGHRVLVALMDKNLCDIVWTTNFDRLVEDAAAAKFETTGRLTDGDLNNPSTVVEAISESRWPVYGKLHGDFQSRSLKNTASELQSQDETLRRALVDACRTRGLAIVGYSGRDGSVMEALTHAIDEGGLSQGLYWFHRGDGEVFPAVSDLIRKARAKGIDAHLVEAQGFDEAMSEIATFLPELDGVAANFRTERAGRRAAIQTGKRGKKFPVIRTNGFPVTAYPQIARLIGCEIGNAKEVREVLETSGHKGVATRIRDGVIAFGDDDDLRAAYSDNDIKEWNTHPILDSRLVRESGERRLLRDALFTAISTASRLELKYRRGETLVLAEPSVTPAGRFRGLGNPNVVKGVVAGTRIDWIEVCGLRLDYRDDRLWLLLNPRTHLVWNDEASPEDKNKAKDFVRERMARRYNSQSNDLLESWRTILLGADKGEVALTAGPFTKGIGASFTINTVSGFSGRSQ
;
A
#
# COMPACT_ATOMS: atom_id res chain seq x y z
N MET A 1 -17.16 41.10 1.94
CA MET A 1 -15.90 40.42 2.31
C MET A 1 -16.29 39.04 2.83
N SER A 2 -16.44 38.08 1.92
CA SER A 2 -16.94 36.73 2.23
C SER A 2 -15.77 35.79 2.48
N ASN A 3 -15.90 35.01 3.55
CA ASN A 3 -15.02 33.91 3.90
C ASN A 3 -14.90 32.90 2.75
N SER A 4 -13.68 32.59 2.34
CA SER A 4 -13.37 31.40 1.54
C SER A 4 -13.12 30.23 2.50
N GLU A 5 -14.16 29.44 2.74
CA GLU A 5 -14.05 28.14 3.39
C GLU A 5 -13.23 27.20 2.50
N MET A 6 -12.10 26.74 3.04
CA MET A 6 -11.32 25.65 2.45
C MET A 6 -12.13 24.37 2.58
N ASN A 7 -12.43 23.76 1.44
CA ASN A 7 -13.04 22.44 1.31
C ASN A 7 -12.06 21.38 1.87
N ASP A 8 -12.21 21.04 3.15
CA ASP A 8 -11.70 19.81 3.75
C ASP A 8 -12.81 18.77 3.67
N GLN A 9 -13.04 18.20 2.48
CA GLN A 9 -13.98 17.10 2.31
C GLN A 9 -13.23 15.79 2.53
N SER A 10 -13.37 15.29 3.76
CA SER A 10 -13.35 13.85 4.02
C SER A 10 -14.28 13.15 3.01
N PRO A 11 -14.01 11.89 2.59
CA PRO A 11 -14.89 11.19 1.66
C PRO A 11 -16.33 11.26 2.18
N THR A 12 -17.22 11.83 1.36
CA THR A 12 -18.61 12.06 1.70
C THR A 12 -19.28 10.74 2.03
N SER A 13 -20.10 10.72 3.08
CA SER A 13 -20.84 9.54 3.58
C SER A 13 -21.78 8.88 2.55
N ALA A 14 -21.89 9.43 1.33
CA ALA A 14 -22.68 8.90 0.23
C ALA A 14 -21.97 7.79 -0.58
N ASP A 15 -20.63 7.76 -0.60
CA ASP A 15 -19.88 6.76 -1.38
C ASP A 15 -19.71 5.42 -0.63
N ALA A 16 -19.87 5.41 0.69
CA ALA A 16 -19.77 4.19 1.50
C ALA A 16 -20.88 3.15 1.20
N ASP A 17 -22.01 3.59 0.65
CA ASP A 17 -23.09 2.70 0.21
C ASP A 17 -22.79 2.07 -1.17
N LEU A 18 -21.86 2.65 -1.94
CA LEU A 18 -21.50 2.22 -3.28
C LEU A 18 -20.44 1.11 -3.33
N THR A 19 -19.81 0.80 -2.21
CA THR A 19 -18.65 -0.09 -2.16
C THR A 19 -19.02 -1.57 -2.03
N LEU A 20 -18.14 -2.43 -2.53
CA LEU A 20 -18.17 -3.88 -2.35
C LEU A 20 -16.76 -4.33 -1.97
N ASP A 21 -16.65 -5.07 -0.87
CA ASP A 21 -15.36 -5.62 -0.48
C ASP A 21 -14.87 -6.65 -1.50
N LEU A 22 -13.55 -6.70 -1.70
CA LEU A 22 -12.93 -7.62 -2.66
C LEU A 22 -13.34 -9.09 -2.40
N PRO A 23 -13.33 -9.64 -1.17
CA PRO A 23 -13.82 -10.99 -0.91
C PRO A 23 -15.26 -11.26 -1.40
N SER A 24 -16.16 -10.29 -1.32
CA SER A 24 -17.53 -10.39 -1.83
C SER A 24 -17.55 -10.41 -3.37
N PHE A 25 -16.74 -9.58 -4.03
CA PHE A 25 -16.54 -9.68 -5.47
C PHE A 25 -15.98 -11.05 -5.88
N LEU A 26 -15.01 -11.62 -5.15
CA LEU A 26 -14.43 -12.93 -5.48
C LEU A 26 -15.48 -14.06 -5.50
N ARG A 27 -16.37 -14.10 -4.51
CA ARG A 27 -17.48 -15.07 -4.47
C ARG A 27 -18.45 -14.90 -5.63
N LEU A 28 -18.70 -13.65 -6.04
CA LEU A 28 -19.53 -13.34 -7.19
C LEU A 28 -18.86 -13.78 -8.50
N PHE A 29 -17.60 -13.44 -8.67
CA PHE A 29 -16.81 -13.77 -9.85
C PHE A 29 -16.66 -15.28 -10.03
N GLN A 30 -16.57 -16.07 -8.95
CA GLN A 30 -16.59 -17.54 -9.03
C GLN A 30 -17.88 -18.09 -9.67
N ARG A 31 -19.02 -17.40 -9.50
CA ARG A 31 -20.31 -17.83 -10.08
C ARG A 31 -20.56 -17.26 -11.47
N ARG A 32 -20.15 -16.01 -11.71
CA ARG A 32 -20.48 -15.25 -12.92
C ARG A 32 -19.29 -14.99 -13.85
N GLY A 33 -18.09 -15.48 -13.53
CA GLY A 33 -16.83 -15.02 -14.12
C GLY A 33 -16.81 -15.01 -15.64
N ARG A 34 -17.27 -16.09 -16.28
CA ARG A 34 -17.35 -16.17 -17.75
C ARG A 34 -18.26 -15.10 -18.38
N SER A 35 -19.30 -14.67 -17.66
CA SER A 35 -20.23 -13.64 -18.08
C SER A 35 -19.77 -12.21 -17.73
N ILE A 36 -18.59 -12.05 -17.12
CA ILE A 36 -17.99 -10.75 -16.79
C ILE A 36 -16.79 -10.50 -17.72
N MET A 37 -16.86 -9.40 -18.47
CA MET A 37 -15.77 -8.89 -19.28
C MET A 37 -14.83 -8.04 -18.43
N TRP A 38 -13.61 -7.78 -18.93
CA TRP A 38 -12.68 -6.85 -18.27
C TRP A 38 -12.41 -5.62 -19.14
N LEU A 39 -12.27 -4.45 -18.53
CA LEU A 39 -11.73 -3.24 -19.16
C LEU A 39 -10.48 -2.78 -18.40
N LEU A 40 -9.35 -2.74 -19.08
CA LEU A 40 -8.06 -2.38 -18.51
C LEU A 40 -7.66 -0.97 -18.93
N GLY A 41 -7.37 -0.11 -17.96
CA GLY A 41 -6.76 1.20 -18.20
C GLY A 41 -5.25 1.22 -17.91
N ALA A 42 -4.64 2.39 -18.05
CA ALA A 42 -3.19 2.57 -17.93
C ALA A 42 -2.62 2.15 -16.57
N GLY A 43 -3.44 2.17 -15.52
CA GLY A 43 -3.08 1.69 -14.18
C GLY A 43 -2.80 0.18 -14.11
N ALA A 44 -3.34 -0.63 -15.05
CA ALA A 44 -3.03 -2.06 -15.13
C ALA A 44 -1.57 -2.31 -15.56
N SER A 45 -1.02 -1.43 -16.39
CA SER A 45 0.34 -1.53 -16.92
C SER A 45 1.39 -0.80 -16.06
N ARG A 46 0.98 -0.05 -15.03
CA ARG A 46 1.88 0.71 -14.14
C ARG A 46 2.94 -0.19 -13.48
N ALA A 47 2.54 -1.38 -13.03
CA ALA A 47 3.47 -2.34 -12.42
C ALA A 47 4.50 -2.92 -13.40
N ALA A 48 4.23 -2.85 -14.72
CA ALA A 48 5.15 -3.26 -15.77
C ALA A 48 6.22 -2.19 -16.09
N GLY A 49 6.17 -1.04 -15.41
CA GLY A 49 7.06 0.10 -15.66
C GLY A 49 6.52 1.10 -16.68
N ILE A 50 5.31 0.88 -17.22
CA ILE A 50 4.68 1.83 -18.14
C ILE A 50 4.09 3.00 -17.34
N LYS A 51 4.41 4.22 -17.77
CA LYS A 51 3.90 5.44 -17.15
C LYS A 51 2.40 5.59 -17.41
N THR A 52 1.63 5.97 -16.40
CA THR A 52 0.22 6.33 -16.60
C THR A 52 0.11 7.69 -17.29
N GLY A 53 -1.04 8.01 -17.89
CA GLY A 53 -1.28 9.35 -18.46
C GLY A 53 -1.03 10.47 -17.44
N TRP A 54 -1.36 10.22 -16.17
CA TRP A 54 -1.07 11.13 -15.06
C TRP A 54 0.45 11.29 -14.82
N ASP A 55 1.23 10.20 -14.83
CA ASP A 55 2.69 10.30 -14.68
C ASP A 55 3.31 11.05 -15.87
N MET A 56 2.81 10.82 -17.08
CA MET A 56 3.26 11.49 -18.30
C MET A 56 2.96 12.99 -18.30
N ILE A 57 1.78 13.42 -17.81
CA ILE A 57 1.48 14.86 -17.62
C ILE A 57 2.57 15.53 -16.80
N TRP A 58 3.02 14.90 -15.72
CA TRP A 58 4.08 15.47 -14.88
C TRP A 58 5.45 15.47 -15.54
N ASP A 59 5.76 14.48 -16.38
CA ASP A 59 6.96 14.52 -17.22
C ASP A 59 6.93 15.69 -18.20
N PHE A 60 5.80 15.92 -18.86
CA PHE A 60 5.62 17.02 -19.81
C PHE A 60 5.73 18.38 -19.11
N LYS A 61 4.99 18.57 -18.01
CA LYS A 61 5.07 19.76 -17.14
C LYS A 61 6.50 20.02 -16.69
N ARG A 62 7.21 18.98 -16.23
CA ARG A 62 8.61 19.09 -15.80
C ARG A 62 9.53 19.47 -16.96
N SER A 63 9.35 18.87 -18.13
CA SER A 63 10.13 19.18 -19.34
C SER A 63 9.97 20.66 -19.75
N ILE A 64 8.73 21.12 -19.84
CA ILE A 64 8.38 22.51 -20.19
C ILE A 64 8.90 23.50 -19.14
N TYR A 65 8.70 23.20 -17.85
CA TYR A 65 9.20 24.04 -16.77
C TYR A 65 10.72 24.19 -16.80
N ARG A 66 11.44 23.07 -17.01
CA ARG A 66 12.90 23.06 -17.09
C ARG A 66 13.43 23.88 -18.26
N SER A 67 12.80 23.76 -19.45
CA SER A 67 13.23 24.49 -20.64
C SER A 67 12.96 25.99 -20.49
N GLN A 68 11.81 26.38 -19.94
CA GLN A 68 11.43 27.80 -19.79
C GLN A 68 12.18 28.50 -18.64
N LYS A 69 12.48 27.82 -17.53
CA LYS A 69 13.22 28.40 -16.40
C LYS A 69 14.74 28.18 -16.45
N GLY A 70 15.23 27.41 -17.41
CA GLY A 70 16.66 27.10 -17.54
C GLY A 70 17.21 26.24 -16.38
N VAL A 71 16.39 25.37 -15.81
CA VAL A 71 16.75 24.55 -14.63
C VAL A 71 17.30 23.18 -15.08
N ARG A 72 18.44 22.78 -14.50
CA ARG A 72 19.05 21.45 -14.74
C ARG A 72 18.17 20.34 -14.18
N ASP A 73 18.14 19.19 -14.84
CA ASP A 73 17.32 18.04 -14.41
C ASP A 73 17.64 17.59 -12.98
N SER A 74 18.92 17.57 -12.63
CA SER A 74 19.45 17.18 -11.32
C SER A 74 19.05 18.12 -10.18
N ALA A 75 18.56 19.32 -10.50
CA ALA A 75 18.13 20.31 -9.52
C ALA A 75 16.63 20.18 -9.17
N LEU A 76 15.87 19.36 -9.93
CA LEU A 76 14.49 19.06 -9.64
C LEU A 76 14.36 17.66 -9.03
N PRO A 77 13.71 17.54 -7.85
CA PRO A 77 13.33 16.24 -7.30
C PRO A 77 12.45 15.45 -8.28
N ASP A 78 12.34 14.15 -8.03
CA ASP A 78 11.49 13.26 -8.81
C ASP A 78 10.02 13.73 -8.80
N ASN A 79 9.28 13.37 -9.84
CA ASN A 79 7.86 13.61 -9.99
C ASN A 79 7.03 12.98 -8.88
N THR A 80 7.59 12.22 -7.94
CA THR A 80 6.91 11.76 -6.72
C THR A 80 6.92 12.78 -5.58
N ASP A 81 7.74 13.83 -5.63
CA ASP A 81 7.84 14.85 -4.59
C ASP A 81 6.71 15.89 -4.70
N ILE A 82 5.87 15.94 -3.66
CA ILE A 82 4.73 16.87 -3.55
C ILE A 82 5.19 18.34 -3.64
N ARG A 83 6.37 18.68 -3.13
CA ARG A 83 6.89 20.06 -3.16
C ARG A 83 7.29 20.47 -4.58
N ALA A 84 7.94 19.57 -5.31
CA ALA A 84 8.30 19.80 -6.71
C ALA A 84 7.05 19.96 -7.57
N ARG A 85 6.04 19.09 -7.38
CA ARG A 85 4.74 19.20 -8.05
C ARG A 85 4.06 20.55 -7.78
N ARG A 86 4.00 20.99 -6.52
CA ARG A 86 3.38 22.29 -6.15
C ARG A 86 4.11 23.48 -6.76
N LEU A 87 5.44 23.43 -6.84
CA LEU A 87 6.25 24.48 -7.46
C LEU A 87 5.96 24.58 -8.96
N ILE A 88 5.98 23.44 -9.65
CA ILE A 88 5.74 23.36 -11.10
C ILE A 88 4.30 23.76 -11.42
N GLN A 89 3.32 23.27 -10.66
CA GLN A 89 1.91 23.60 -10.86
C GLN A 89 1.65 25.10 -10.70
N ARG A 90 2.17 25.71 -9.62
CA ARG A 90 2.04 27.15 -9.38
C ARG A 90 2.56 27.97 -10.55
N TYR A 91 3.67 27.57 -11.15
CA TYR A 91 4.21 28.26 -12.31
C TYR A 91 3.23 28.24 -13.50
N PHE A 92 2.61 27.10 -13.80
CA PHE A 92 1.61 27.01 -14.87
C PHE A 92 0.33 27.79 -14.53
N ASP A 93 -0.13 27.71 -13.28
CA ASP A 93 -1.30 28.46 -12.80
C ASP A 93 -1.08 29.99 -12.89
N GLU A 94 0.14 30.47 -12.57
CA GLU A 94 0.52 31.89 -12.68
C GLU A 94 0.70 32.36 -14.12
N THR A 95 1.14 31.47 -15.02
CA THR A 95 1.37 31.80 -16.44
C THR A 95 0.05 31.89 -17.21
N GLY A 96 -0.92 31.01 -16.90
CA GLY A 96 -2.27 31.04 -17.47
C GLY A 96 -2.41 30.51 -18.91
N ASP A 97 -1.31 30.11 -19.56
CA ASP A 97 -1.30 29.63 -20.95
C ASP A 97 -1.70 28.15 -21.11
N TYR A 98 -1.86 27.42 -20.00
CA TYR A 98 -2.10 25.97 -19.99
C TYR A 98 -3.35 25.59 -19.20
N PRO A 99 -3.98 24.43 -19.50
CA PRO A 99 -5.13 23.96 -18.75
C PRO A 99 -4.82 23.81 -17.25
N LEU A 100 -5.85 24.07 -16.45
CA LEU A 100 -5.82 23.88 -15.00
C LEU A 100 -5.59 22.41 -14.64
N SER A 101 -5.10 22.18 -13.43
CA SER A 101 -4.99 20.82 -12.88
C SER A 101 -6.33 20.10 -12.99
N ASP A 102 -6.26 18.84 -13.43
CA ASP A 102 -7.41 17.93 -13.57
C ASP A 102 -8.38 18.25 -14.70
N ASP A 103 -8.08 19.25 -15.55
CA ASP A 103 -8.85 19.50 -16.76
C ASP A 103 -8.77 18.29 -17.73
N PRO A 104 -9.88 17.86 -18.37
CA PRO A 104 -9.87 16.74 -19.31
C PRO A 104 -8.91 16.92 -20.50
N THR A 105 -8.55 18.17 -20.83
CA THR A 105 -7.63 18.52 -21.93
C THR A 105 -6.16 18.55 -21.50
N GLU A 106 -5.89 18.42 -20.20
CA GLU A 106 -4.57 18.57 -19.59
C GLU A 106 -3.52 17.69 -20.27
N TYR A 107 -3.79 16.39 -20.43
CA TYR A 107 -2.88 15.46 -21.09
C TYR A 107 -2.50 15.94 -22.50
N ALA A 108 -3.48 16.31 -23.31
CA ALA A 108 -3.28 16.68 -24.71
C ALA A 108 -2.45 17.97 -24.82
N ALA A 109 -2.86 19.00 -24.08
CA ALA A 109 -2.22 20.31 -24.13
C ALA A 109 -0.75 20.26 -23.69
N TYR A 110 -0.46 19.57 -22.58
CA TYR A 110 0.92 19.44 -22.12
C TYR A 110 1.76 18.54 -23.03
N PHE A 111 1.18 17.51 -23.64
CA PHE A 111 1.92 16.64 -24.56
C PHE A 111 2.32 17.37 -25.85
N GLU A 112 1.40 18.14 -26.45
CA GLU A 112 1.67 18.96 -27.64
C GLU A 112 2.64 20.11 -27.36
N ALA A 113 2.59 20.68 -26.16
CA ALA A 113 3.52 21.71 -25.74
C ALA A 113 4.92 21.16 -25.43
N ALA A 114 5.02 19.93 -24.92
CA ALA A 114 6.31 19.29 -24.68
C ALA A 114 6.97 18.82 -26.00
N TYR A 115 6.17 18.35 -26.96
CA TYR A 115 6.64 17.82 -28.24
C TYR A 115 5.74 18.26 -29.39
N HIS A 116 6.24 19.21 -30.18
CA HIS A 116 5.49 19.78 -31.30
C HIS A 116 5.29 18.79 -32.47
N ALA A 117 6.30 18.00 -32.80
CA ALA A 117 6.23 17.06 -33.91
C ALA A 117 5.52 15.75 -33.50
N GLU A 118 4.66 15.22 -34.39
CA GLU A 118 4.00 13.92 -34.18
C GLU A 118 5.00 12.76 -34.03
N ASN A 119 6.11 12.81 -34.78
CA ASN A 119 7.14 11.77 -34.70
C ASN A 119 7.81 11.72 -33.31
N ASP A 120 8.03 12.86 -32.67
CA ASP A 120 8.63 12.91 -31.32
C ASP A 120 7.64 12.39 -30.28
N ARG A 121 6.35 12.71 -30.44
CA ARG A 121 5.28 12.16 -29.61
C ARG A 121 5.19 10.65 -29.73
N ARG A 122 5.21 10.12 -30.96
CA ARG A 122 5.21 8.66 -31.22
C ARG A 122 6.44 8.01 -30.58
N ARG A 123 7.63 8.58 -30.79
CA ARG A 123 8.88 8.08 -30.22
C ARG A 123 8.85 8.06 -28.69
N TYR A 124 8.32 9.09 -28.04
CA TYR A 124 8.18 9.12 -26.58
C TYR A 124 7.31 7.97 -26.05
N ILE A 125 6.19 7.70 -26.72
CA ILE A 125 5.29 6.59 -26.35
C ILE A 125 5.98 5.24 -26.59
N GLU A 126 6.65 5.07 -27.73
CA GLU A 126 7.43 3.86 -28.03
C GLU A 126 8.51 3.61 -26.97
N GLU A 127 9.29 4.63 -26.61
CA GLU A 127 10.32 4.53 -25.56
C GLU A 127 9.70 4.16 -24.20
N ALA A 128 8.54 4.74 -23.86
CA ALA A 128 7.83 4.45 -22.60
C ALA A 128 7.27 3.02 -22.51
N VAL A 129 7.01 2.36 -23.65
CA VAL A 129 6.42 1.00 -23.70
C VAL A 129 7.46 -0.07 -24.01
N SER A 130 8.54 0.26 -24.72
CA SER A 130 9.52 -0.69 -25.30
C SER A 130 10.20 -1.66 -24.33
N SER A 131 10.35 -1.28 -23.06
CA SER A 131 11.05 -2.10 -22.04
C SER A 131 10.11 -2.86 -21.10
N ALA A 132 8.80 -2.66 -21.25
CA ALA A 132 7.81 -3.25 -20.39
C ALA A 132 7.66 -4.75 -20.65
N ARG A 133 7.40 -5.52 -19.60
CA ARG A 133 7.13 -6.96 -19.68
C ARG A 133 5.84 -7.30 -18.96
N PRO A 134 5.07 -8.30 -19.41
CA PRO A 134 3.81 -8.66 -18.77
C PRO A 134 4.00 -8.97 -17.29
N THR A 135 3.19 -8.32 -16.46
CA THR A 135 3.19 -8.51 -15.00
C THR A 135 2.42 -9.77 -14.62
N HIS A 136 2.35 -10.05 -13.31
CA HIS A 136 1.55 -11.17 -12.81
C HIS A 136 0.07 -11.02 -13.17
N GLY A 137 -0.49 -9.82 -13.05
CA GLY A 137 -1.90 -9.58 -13.36
C GLY A 137 -2.24 -9.94 -14.82
N HIS A 138 -1.38 -9.58 -15.77
CA HIS A 138 -1.55 -9.91 -17.19
C HIS A 138 -1.59 -11.44 -17.40
N ARG A 139 -0.69 -12.16 -16.73
CA ARG A 139 -0.59 -13.61 -16.88
C ARG A 139 -1.73 -14.36 -16.18
N VAL A 140 -2.25 -13.85 -15.07
CA VAL A 140 -3.48 -14.37 -14.45
C VAL A 140 -4.67 -14.12 -15.36
N LEU A 141 -4.79 -12.93 -15.94
CA LEU A 141 -5.87 -12.62 -16.87
C LEU A 141 -5.89 -13.57 -18.07
N VAL A 142 -4.72 -13.86 -18.64
CA VAL A 142 -4.59 -14.85 -19.71
C VAL A 142 -4.87 -16.28 -19.21
N ALA A 143 -4.53 -16.61 -17.96
CA ALA A 143 -4.93 -17.89 -17.38
C ALA A 143 -6.45 -18.00 -17.21
N LEU A 144 -7.15 -16.91 -16.87
CA LEU A 144 -8.62 -16.86 -16.87
C LEU A 144 -9.18 -17.12 -18.27
N MET A 145 -8.59 -16.53 -19.30
CA MET A 145 -8.95 -16.81 -20.71
C MET A 145 -8.74 -18.28 -21.06
N ASP A 146 -7.58 -18.85 -20.69
CA ASP A 146 -7.25 -20.27 -20.94
C ASP A 146 -8.26 -21.23 -20.29
N LYS A 147 -8.81 -20.84 -19.13
CA LYS A 147 -9.80 -21.62 -18.37
C LYS A 147 -11.25 -21.30 -18.71
N ASN A 148 -11.52 -20.51 -19.76
CA ASN A 148 -12.86 -20.07 -20.15
C ASN A 148 -13.62 -19.32 -19.03
N LEU A 149 -12.88 -18.60 -18.19
CA LEU A 149 -13.40 -17.76 -17.10
C LEU A 149 -13.39 -16.28 -17.47
N CYS A 150 -12.85 -15.92 -18.64
CA CYS A 150 -12.87 -14.58 -19.20
C CYS A 150 -12.89 -14.67 -20.73
N ASP A 151 -14.00 -14.28 -21.34
CA ASP A 151 -14.19 -14.37 -22.79
C ASP A 151 -13.71 -13.11 -23.54
N ILE A 152 -13.90 -11.92 -22.94
CA ILE A 152 -13.65 -10.63 -23.59
C ILE A 152 -12.88 -9.70 -22.65
N VAL A 153 -11.82 -9.11 -23.18
CA VAL A 153 -11.06 -8.03 -22.53
C VAL A 153 -11.00 -6.83 -23.45
N TRP A 154 -11.31 -5.67 -22.91
CA TRP A 154 -11.15 -4.36 -23.52
C TRP A 154 -9.99 -3.63 -22.88
N THR A 155 -9.33 -2.75 -23.62
CA THR A 155 -8.33 -1.85 -23.03
C THR A 155 -8.32 -0.49 -23.71
N THR A 156 -7.86 0.53 -23.01
CA THR A 156 -7.47 1.82 -23.60
C THR A 156 -5.95 1.98 -23.70
N ASN A 157 -5.19 0.92 -23.42
CA ASN A 157 -3.73 0.93 -23.44
C ASN A 157 -3.20 0.59 -24.84
N PHE A 158 -2.06 1.20 -25.20
CA PHE A 158 -1.35 0.93 -26.45
C PHE A 158 -0.29 -0.16 -26.33
N ASP A 159 -0.03 -0.62 -25.12
CA ASP A 159 0.96 -1.67 -24.88
C ASP A 159 0.50 -3.03 -25.42
N ARG A 160 1.45 -3.97 -25.47
CA ARG A 160 1.25 -5.34 -25.95
C ARG A 160 1.28 -6.37 -24.82
N LEU A 161 1.09 -5.93 -23.57
CA LEU A 161 1.39 -6.78 -22.41
C LEU A 161 0.42 -7.96 -22.26
N VAL A 162 -0.83 -7.80 -22.71
CA VAL A 162 -1.82 -8.89 -22.70
C VAL A 162 -1.50 -9.89 -23.80
N GLU A 163 -1.16 -9.42 -25.00
CA GLU A 163 -0.81 -10.26 -26.15
C GLU A 163 0.48 -11.03 -25.91
N ASP A 164 1.50 -10.38 -25.34
CA ASP A 164 2.77 -11.01 -24.99
C ASP A 164 2.56 -12.09 -23.91
N ALA A 165 1.68 -11.84 -22.93
CA ALA A 165 1.29 -12.85 -21.94
C ALA A 165 0.51 -14.00 -22.58
N ALA A 166 -0.38 -13.71 -23.53
CA ALA A 166 -1.17 -14.69 -24.26
C ALA A 166 -0.30 -15.58 -25.14
N ALA A 167 0.59 -14.99 -25.94
CA ALA A 167 1.54 -15.72 -26.77
C ALA A 167 2.43 -16.64 -25.92
N ALA A 168 2.91 -16.16 -24.76
CA ALA A 168 3.71 -16.97 -23.85
C ALA A 168 2.93 -18.13 -23.20
N LYS A 169 1.63 -17.96 -22.93
CA LYS A 169 0.80 -18.98 -22.27
C LYS A 169 0.20 -19.99 -23.24
N PHE A 170 -0.23 -19.53 -24.41
CA PHE A 170 -0.86 -20.36 -25.44
C PHE A 170 0.15 -21.03 -26.37
N GLU A 171 1.42 -20.59 -26.35
CA GLU A 171 2.48 -21.04 -27.26
C GLU A 171 2.12 -20.80 -28.75
N THR A 172 1.15 -19.91 -29.00
CA THR A 172 0.69 -19.48 -30.32
C THR A 172 0.10 -18.07 -30.24
N THR A 173 0.18 -17.32 -31.33
CA THR A 173 -0.46 -16.01 -31.46
C THR A 173 -1.91 -16.09 -31.96
N GLY A 174 -2.33 -17.24 -32.52
CA GLY A 174 -3.65 -17.37 -33.16
C GLY A 174 -4.82 -17.70 -32.23
N ARG A 175 -4.55 -18.03 -30.95
CA ARG A 175 -5.59 -18.41 -29.99
C ARG A 175 -6.28 -17.19 -29.36
N LEU A 176 -5.56 -16.08 -29.20
CA LEU A 176 -6.16 -14.81 -28.81
C LEU A 176 -6.59 -14.07 -30.07
N THR A 177 -7.85 -13.63 -30.11
CA THR A 177 -8.29 -12.74 -31.19
C THR A 177 -8.14 -11.31 -30.73
N ASP A 178 -7.12 -10.59 -31.21
CA ASP A 178 -6.93 -9.18 -30.92
C ASP A 178 -7.37 -8.27 -32.07
N GLY A 179 -7.81 -7.06 -31.74
CA GLY A 179 -7.97 -6.02 -32.73
C GLY A 179 -7.97 -4.60 -32.17
N ASP A 180 -7.56 -3.67 -33.02
CA ASP A 180 -7.44 -2.23 -32.81
C ASP A 180 -8.16 -1.46 -33.95
N LEU A 181 -7.91 -0.16 -34.10
CA LEU A 181 -8.51 0.62 -35.21
C LEU A 181 -8.23 0.07 -36.60
N ASN A 182 -7.12 -0.62 -36.81
CA ASN A 182 -6.77 -1.12 -38.14
C ASN A 182 -7.61 -2.35 -38.54
N ASN A 183 -8.17 -3.08 -37.57
CA ASN A 183 -8.91 -4.31 -37.81
C ASN A 183 -10.14 -4.51 -36.88
N PRO A 184 -11.04 -3.51 -36.73
CA PRO A 184 -12.16 -3.58 -35.80
C PRO A 184 -13.17 -4.69 -36.15
N SER A 185 -13.30 -5.04 -37.43
CA SER A 185 -14.16 -6.13 -37.90
C SER A 185 -13.77 -7.47 -37.29
N THR A 186 -12.47 -7.71 -37.04
CA THR A 186 -11.99 -8.96 -36.45
C THR A 186 -12.55 -9.17 -35.03
N VAL A 187 -12.65 -8.10 -34.25
CA VAL A 187 -13.23 -8.12 -32.90
C VAL A 187 -14.73 -8.34 -32.97
N VAL A 188 -15.42 -7.61 -33.85
CA VAL A 188 -16.88 -7.72 -34.03
C VAL A 188 -17.28 -9.13 -34.46
N GLU A 189 -16.62 -9.67 -35.48
CA GLU A 189 -16.87 -11.02 -35.99
C GLU A 189 -16.62 -12.05 -34.89
N ALA A 190 -15.49 -11.98 -34.19
CA ALA A 190 -15.17 -12.93 -33.13
C ALA A 190 -16.18 -12.92 -31.98
N ILE A 191 -16.67 -11.74 -31.58
CA ILE A 191 -17.72 -11.62 -30.56
C ILE A 191 -19.03 -12.24 -31.07
N SER A 192 -19.41 -11.97 -32.32
CA SER A 192 -20.64 -12.49 -32.91
C SER A 192 -20.63 -14.00 -33.09
N GLU A 193 -19.48 -14.58 -33.46
CA GLU A 193 -19.26 -16.01 -33.65
C GLU A 193 -18.96 -16.75 -32.33
N SER A 194 -18.87 -16.01 -31.22
CA SER A 194 -18.47 -16.54 -29.91
C SER A 194 -17.10 -17.23 -29.91
N ARG A 195 -16.15 -16.68 -30.68
CA ARG A 195 -14.77 -17.16 -30.82
C ARG A 195 -13.87 -16.55 -29.74
N TRP A 196 -13.88 -17.16 -28.56
CA TRP A 196 -13.14 -16.71 -27.37
C TRP A 196 -11.70 -17.27 -27.30
N PRO A 197 -10.75 -16.57 -26.65
CA PRO A 197 -10.85 -15.23 -26.05
C PRO A 197 -10.67 -14.08 -27.07
N VAL A 198 -11.32 -12.94 -26.80
CA VAL A 198 -11.24 -11.71 -27.61
C VAL A 198 -10.60 -10.58 -26.80
N TYR A 199 -9.70 -9.83 -27.44
CA TYR A 199 -9.03 -8.66 -26.90
C TYR A 199 -9.22 -7.43 -27.79
N GLY A 200 -10.05 -6.49 -27.37
CA GLY A 200 -10.33 -5.27 -28.12
C GLY A 200 -9.61 -4.05 -27.56
N LYS A 201 -8.87 -3.34 -28.42
CA LYS A 201 -8.20 -2.08 -28.06
C LYS A 201 -9.07 -0.90 -28.47
N LEU A 202 -9.63 -0.22 -27.47
CA LEU A 202 -10.38 1.02 -27.63
C LEU A 202 -9.41 2.18 -27.74
N HIS A 203 -9.76 3.16 -28.58
CA HIS A 203 -8.98 4.38 -28.70
C HIS A 203 -9.67 5.46 -27.87
N GLY A 204 -8.90 6.06 -26.96
CA GLY A 204 -9.42 7.06 -26.05
C GLY A 204 -9.64 8.43 -26.70
N ASP A 205 -10.35 9.31 -25.99
CA ASP A 205 -10.66 10.71 -26.29
C ASP A 205 -9.48 11.53 -26.83
N PHE A 206 -8.28 11.29 -26.30
CA PHE A 206 -7.06 11.95 -26.77
C PHE A 206 -6.83 11.67 -28.26
N GLN A 207 -6.95 10.39 -28.64
CA GLN A 207 -6.86 10.01 -30.02
C GLN A 207 -8.11 10.43 -30.77
N SER A 208 -9.31 10.30 -30.24
CA SER A 208 -10.55 10.77 -30.88
C SER A 208 -10.49 12.26 -31.28
N ARG A 209 -9.89 13.12 -30.45
CA ARG A 209 -9.68 14.55 -30.79
C ARG A 209 -8.58 14.78 -31.83
N SER A 210 -7.50 14.01 -31.80
CA SER A 210 -6.52 14.01 -32.90
C SER A 210 -7.09 13.40 -34.19
N LEU A 211 -8.01 12.43 -34.04
CA LEU A 211 -8.66 11.68 -35.10
C LEU A 211 -9.74 12.51 -35.77
N LYS A 212 -10.35 13.48 -35.05
CA LYS A 212 -11.16 14.56 -35.65
C LYS A 212 -10.40 15.31 -36.76
N ASN A 213 -9.07 15.32 -36.71
CA ASN A 213 -8.20 15.89 -37.72
C ASN A 213 -7.57 14.84 -38.69
N THR A 214 -7.91 13.56 -38.56
CA THR A 214 -7.48 12.47 -39.47
C THR A 214 -8.60 11.99 -40.38
N ALA A 215 -8.29 11.05 -41.29
CA ALA A 215 -9.24 10.49 -42.25
C ALA A 215 -10.52 9.95 -41.58
N SER A 216 -11.66 10.14 -42.24
CA SER A 216 -13.00 9.70 -41.79
C SER A 216 -13.10 8.21 -41.47
N GLU A 217 -12.23 7.40 -42.09
CA GLU A 217 -12.12 5.96 -41.85
C GLU A 217 -11.72 5.60 -40.42
N LEU A 218 -10.74 6.29 -39.83
CA LEU A 218 -10.30 5.99 -38.47
C LEU A 218 -11.39 6.33 -37.43
N GLN A 219 -12.17 7.38 -37.69
CA GLN A 219 -13.31 7.74 -36.84
C GLN A 219 -14.43 6.70 -36.90
N SER A 220 -14.71 6.15 -38.07
CA SER A 220 -15.75 5.12 -38.22
C SER A 220 -15.31 3.77 -37.64
N GLN A 221 -14.02 3.44 -37.71
CA GLN A 221 -13.43 2.25 -37.10
C GLN A 221 -13.48 2.30 -35.56
N ASP A 222 -13.15 3.46 -34.98
CA ASP A 222 -13.23 3.73 -33.54
C ASP A 222 -14.67 3.59 -33.01
N GLU A 223 -15.60 4.18 -33.75
CA GLU A 223 -17.02 4.08 -33.47
C GLU A 223 -17.54 2.63 -33.57
N THR A 224 -17.00 1.84 -34.49
CA THR A 224 -17.32 0.42 -34.62
C THR A 224 -16.90 -0.38 -33.38
N LEU A 225 -15.72 -0.12 -32.82
CA LEU A 225 -15.24 -0.77 -31.59
C LEU A 225 -16.07 -0.37 -30.37
N ARG A 226 -16.42 0.92 -30.24
CA ARG A 226 -17.32 1.37 -29.16
C ARG A 226 -18.69 0.71 -29.22
N ARG A 227 -19.27 0.56 -30.41
CA ARG A 227 -20.53 -0.17 -30.59
C ARG A 227 -20.39 -1.63 -30.21
N ALA A 228 -19.29 -2.29 -30.60
CA ALA A 228 -19.01 -3.66 -30.19
C ALA A 228 -18.94 -3.83 -28.66
N LEU A 229 -18.33 -2.86 -27.96
CA LEU A 229 -18.35 -2.82 -26.49
C LEU A 229 -19.79 -2.70 -25.95
N VAL A 230 -20.59 -1.76 -26.46
CA VAL A 230 -21.99 -1.56 -26.04
C VAL A 230 -22.84 -2.81 -26.29
N ASP A 231 -22.69 -3.44 -27.46
CA ASP A 231 -23.41 -4.66 -27.81
C ASP A 231 -23.01 -5.82 -26.89
N ALA A 232 -21.72 -5.98 -26.57
CA ALA A 232 -21.26 -6.99 -25.64
C ALA A 232 -21.81 -6.77 -24.22
N CYS A 233 -21.94 -5.51 -23.79
CA CYS A 233 -22.56 -5.15 -22.52
C CYS A 233 -24.03 -5.58 -22.43
N ARG A 234 -24.78 -5.78 -23.52
CA ARG A 234 -26.19 -6.21 -23.45
C ARG A 234 -26.39 -7.53 -22.70
N THR A 235 -25.43 -8.45 -22.79
CA THR A 235 -25.55 -9.81 -22.24
C THR A 235 -24.54 -10.12 -21.14
N ARG A 236 -23.53 -9.25 -20.94
CA ARG A 236 -22.40 -9.47 -20.04
C ARG A 236 -22.25 -8.36 -19.03
N GLY A 237 -21.61 -8.67 -17.92
CA GLY A 237 -21.16 -7.71 -16.93
C GLY A 237 -19.77 -7.18 -17.27
N LEU A 238 -19.31 -6.17 -16.53
CA LEU A 238 -18.04 -5.53 -16.80
C LEU A 238 -17.27 -5.24 -15.50
N ALA A 239 -16.04 -5.73 -15.43
CA ALA A 239 -15.06 -5.40 -14.40
C ALA A 239 -14.02 -4.43 -14.95
N ILE A 240 -13.84 -3.28 -14.32
CA ILE A 240 -12.99 -2.20 -14.80
C ILE A 240 -11.83 -2.01 -13.83
N VAL A 241 -10.58 -2.10 -14.30
CA VAL A 241 -9.39 -1.96 -13.45
C VAL A 241 -8.34 -1.05 -14.06
N GLY A 242 -7.77 -0.18 -13.22
CA GLY A 242 -6.67 0.70 -13.63
C GLY A 242 -7.09 1.80 -14.60
N TYR A 243 -8.39 2.00 -14.78
CA TYR A 243 -8.96 3.05 -15.62
C TYR A 243 -9.50 4.18 -14.75
N SER A 244 -9.16 5.43 -15.09
CA SER A 244 -9.48 6.60 -14.26
C SER A 244 -10.86 7.21 -14.55
N GLY A 245 -11.55 6.80 -15.62
CA GLY A 245 -12.83 7.39 -16.03
C GLY A 245 -12.72 8.79 -16.64
N ARG A 246 -11.53 9.22 -17.06
CA ARG A 246 -11.30 10.54 -17.66
C ARG A 246 -11.62 10.62 -19.16
N ASP A 247 -11.77 9.47 -19.81
CA ASP A 247 -12.10 9.39 -21.23
C ASP A 247 -13.61 9.53 -21.43
N GLY A 248 -14.04 10.66 -21.98
CA GLY A 248 -15.44 10.96 -22.26
C GLY A 248 -16.08 9.95 -23.21
N SER A 249 -15.42 9.56 -24.29
CA SER A 249 -15.97 8.63 -25.29
C SER A 249 -16.26 7.24 -24.72
N VAL A 250 -15.34 6.71 -23.89
CA VAL A 250 -15.56 5.43 -23.22
C VAL A 250 -16.65 5.56 -22.16
N MET A 251 -16.65 6.64 -21.37
CA MET A 251 -17.68 6.88 -20.35
C MET A 251 -19.07 7.08 -20.96
N GLU A 252 -19.17 7.73 -22.12
CA GLU A 252 -20.39 7.90 -22.90
C GLU A 252 -20.89 6.55 -23.43
N ALA A 253 -20.01 5.72 -23.99
CA ALA A 253 -20.35 4.37 -24.45
C ALA A 253 -20.87 3.48 -23.29
N LEU A 254 -20.23 3.54 -22.12
CA LEU A 254 -20.70 2.83 -20.92
C LEU A 254 -22.05 3.36 -20.43
N THR A 255 -22.23 4.69 -20.46
CA THR A 255 -23.50 5.33 -20.09
C THR A 255 -24.63 4.92 -21.04
N HIS A 256 -24.35 4.88 -22.35
CA HIS A 256 -25.27 4.41 -23.37
C HIS A 256 -25.62 2.93 -23.18
N ALA A 257 -24.64 2.08 -22.87
CA ALA A 257 -24.88 0.67 -22.58
C ALA A 257 -25.80 0.45 -21.36
N ILE A 258 -25.63 1.24 -20.30
CA ILE A 258 -26.57 1.27 -19.17
C ILE A 258 -27.94 1.76 -19.63
N ASP A 259 -27.97 2.76 -20.52
CA ASP A 259 -29.22 3.33 -20.98
C ASP A 259 -30.12 2.34 -21.72
N GLU A 260 -29.50 1.52 -22.56
CA GLU A 260 -30.08 0.42 -23.33
C GLU A 260 -30.40 -0.85 -22.49
N GLY A 261 -30.22 -0.81 -21.16
CA GLY A 261 -30.50 -1.94 -20.28
C GLY A 261 -29.44 -3.05 -20.30
N GLY A 262 -28.21 -2.74 -20.69
CA GLY A 262 -27.07 -3.64 -20.61
C GLY A 262 -26.51 -3.83 -19.20
N LEU A 263 -25.38 -4.51 -19.10
CA LEU A 263 -24.64 -4.86 -17.88
C LEU A 263 -25.45 -5.71 -16.89
N SER A 264 -26.32 -6.59 -17.41
CA SER A 264 -27.20 -7.44 -16.60
C SER A 264 -26.48 -8.37 -15.61
N GLN A 265 -25.18 -8.63 -15.79
CA GLN A 265 -24.36 -9.43 -14.86
C GLN A 265 -23.54 -8.58 -13.88
N GLY A 266 -23.72 -7.26 -13.90
CA GLY A 266 -23.15 -6.31 -12.96
C GLY A 266 -22.03 -5.44 -13.56
N LEU A 267 -21.74 -4.35 -12.84
CA LEU A 267 -20.68 -3.38 -13.16
C LEU A 267 -19.77 -3.18 -11.95
N TYR A 268 -18.51 -3.59 -12.08
CA TYR A 268 -17.56 -3.61 -10.96
C TYR A 268 -16.37 -2.71 -11.27
N TRP A 269 -16.27 -1.58 -10.59
CA TRP A 269 -15.19 -0.62 -10.82
C TRP A 269 -14.15 -0.71 -9.72
N PHE A 270 -12.95 -1.15 -10.05
CA PHE A 270 -11.87 -1.30 -9.09
C PHE A 270 -11.17 0.04 -8.86
N HIS A 271 -11.10 0.46 -7.60
CA HIS A 271 -10.36 1.65 -7.19
C HIS A 271 -9.47 1.35 -5.98
N ARG A 272 -8.49 2.22 -5.77
CA ARG A 272 -7.62 2.15 -4.60
C ARG A 272 -8.40 2.75 -3.43
N GLY A 273 -8.52 2.02 -2.32
CA GLY A 273 -9.35 2.43 -1.17
C GLY A 273 -8.94 3.75 -0.49
N ASP A 274 -7.80 4.34 -0.87
CA ASP A 274 -7.29 5.63 -0.42
C ASP A 274 -7.31 6.73 -1.49
N GLY A 275 -7.73 6.42 -2.72
CA GLY A 275 -7.78 7.36 -3.84
C GLY A 275 -9.18 7.91 -4.07
N GLU A 276 -9.26 9.22 -4.37
CA GLU A 276 -10.50 9.85 -4.82
C GLU A 276 -10.97 9.21 -6.14
N VAL A 277 -12.24 8.79 -6.16
CA VAL A 277 -12.90 8.29 -7.37
C VAL A 277 -13.34 9.50 -8.19
N PHE A 278 -13.05 9.49 -9.49
CA PHE A 278 -13.43 10.60 -10.36
C PHE A 278 -14.97 10.75 -10.38
N PRO A 279 -15.54 11.97 -10.24
CA PRO A 279 -16.98 12.15 -10.05
C PRO A 279 -17.85 11.45 -11.10
N ALA A 280 -17.42 11.47 -12.37
CA ALA A 280 -18.13 10.81 -13.47
C ALA A 280 -18.28 9.28 -13.26
N VAL A 281 -17.35 8.65 -12.56
CA VAL A 281 -17.41 7.22 -12.22
C VAL A 281 -18.46 6.98 -11.14
N SER A 282 -18.46 7.78 -10.07
CA SER A 282 -19.48 7.66 -9.02
C SER A 282 -20.89 7.93 -9.57
N ASP A 283 -21.02 8.89 -10.50
CA ASP A 283 -22.28 9.16 -11.22
C ASP A 283 -22.72 7.98 -12.08
N LEU A 284 -21.79 7.34 -12.80
CA LEU A 284 -22.05 6.14 -13.59
C LEU A 284 -22.56 4.97 -12.73
N ILE A 285 -21.89 4.70 -11.60
CA ILE A 285 -22.31 3.63 -10.67
C ILE A 285 -23.69 3.92 -10.09
N ARG A 286 -23.96 5.17 -9.67
CA ARG A 286 -25.29 5.57 -9.18
C ARG A 286 -26.37 5.41 -10.24
N LYS A 287 -26.09 5.80 -11.49
CA LYS A 287 -27.00 5.62 -12.64
C LYS A 287 -27.29 4.14 -12.90
N ALA A 288 -26.27 3.28 -12.88
CA ALA A 288 -26.42 1.85 -13.08
C ALA A 288 -27.33 1.23 -12.00
N ARG A 289 -27.10 1.56 -10.72
CA ARG A 289 -27.95 1.10 -9.61
C ARG A 289 -29.39 1.56 -9.72
N ALA A 290 -29.62 2.80 -10.15
CA ALA A 290 -30.96 3.34 -10.35
C ALA A 290 -31.76 2.55 -11.43
N LYS A 291 -31.06 1.90 -12.38
CA LYS A 291 -31.65 1.00 -13.37
C LYS A 291 -31.71 -0.47 -12.93
N GLY A 292 -31.41 -0.76 -11.66
CA GLY A 292 -31.45 -2.11 -11.10
C GLY A 292 -30.24 -2.99 -11.43
N ILE A 293 -29.14 -2.40 -11.92
CA ILE A 293 -27.89 -3.12 -12.20
C ILE A 293 -27.10 -3.30 -10.90
N ASP A 294 -26.56 -4.50 -10.70
CA ASP A 294 -25.63 -4.85 -9.62
C ASP A 294 -24.27 -4.14 -9.82
N ALA A 295 -24.20 -2.86 -9.44
CA ALA A 295 -23.07 -1.98 -9.73
C ALA A 295 -22.34 -1.54 -8.45
N HIS A 296 -21.03 -1.72 -8.39
CA HIS A 296 -20.24 -1.49 -7.18
C HIS A 296 -18.85 -0.92 -7.46
N LEU A 297 -18.36 -0.11 -6.51
CA LEU A 297 -16.95 0.24 -6.37
C LEU A 297 -16.23 -0.87 -5.59
N VAL A 298 -15.25 -1.54 -6.19
CA VAL A 298 -14.49 -2.62 -5.57
C VAL A 298 -13.14 -2.10 -5.08
N GLU A 299 -12.88 -2.23 -3.78
CA GLU A 299 -11.61 -1.78 -3.22
C GLU A 299 -10.48 -2.79 -3.50
N ALA A 300 -9.46 -2.35 -4.25
CA ALA A 300 -8.23 -3.10 -4.45
C ALA A 300 -7.03 -2.16 -4.63
N GLN A 301 -5.87 -2.54 -4.07
CA GLN A 301 -4.66 -1.71 -4.14
C GLN A 301 -4.12 -1.51 -5.57
N GLY A 302 -4.45 -2.42 -6.49
CA GLY A 302 -4.07 -2.34 -7.90
C GLY A 302 -4.38 -3.63 -8.68
N PHE A 303 -4.14 -3.60 -9.99
CA PHE A 303 -4.45 -4.70 -10.92
C PHE A 303 -3.78 -6.02 -10.55
N ASP A 304 -2.47 -6.01 -10.32
CA ASP A 304 -1.73 -7.23 -9.95
C ASP A 304 -2.23 -7.87 -8.65
N GLU A 305 -2.68 -7.05 -7.69
CA GLU A 305 -3.21 -7.54 -6.41
C GLU A 305 -4.60 -8.13 -6.58
N ALA A 306 -5.51 -7.43 -7.26
CA ALA A 306 -6.84 -7.94 -7.58
C ALA A 306 -6.76 -9.30 -8.31
N MET A 307 -5.89 -9.39 -9.31
CA MET A 307 -5.64 -10.63 -10.04
C MET A 307 -5.00 -11.71 -9.16
N SER A 308 -4.09 -11.36 -8.24
CA SER A 308 -3.50 -12.33 -7.31
C SER A 308 -4.55 -12.96 -6.39
N GLU A 309 -5.48 -12.14 -5.89
CA GLU A 309 -6.58 -12.61 -5.02
C GLU A 309 -7.56 -13.49 -5.79
N ILE A 310 -7.89 -13.13 -7.04
CA ILE A 310 -8.70 -13.99 -7.94
C ILE A 310 -8.01 -15.34 -8.17
N ALA A 311 -6.72 -15.33 -8.52
CA ALA A 311 -5.96 -16.56 -8.76
C ALA A 311 -5.79 -17.43 -7.50
N THR A 312 -5.81 -16.82 -6.31
CA THR A 312 -5.72 -17.55 -5.04
C THR A 312 -7.09 -18.12 -4.63
N PHE A 313 -8.19 -17.46 -5.01
CA PHE A 313 -9.54 -17.85 -4.64
C PHE A 313 -10.16 -18.90 -5.57
N LEU A 314 -9.86 -18.85 -6.87
CA LEU A 314 -10.42 -19.76 -7.88
C LEU A 314 -9.63 -21.07 -7.98
N PRO A 315 -10.23 -22.23 -7.67
CA PRO A 315 -9.56 -23.53 -7.77
C PRO A 315 -9.04 -23.85 -9.18
N GLU A 316 -9.69 -23.34 -10.23
CA GLU A 316 -9.29 -23.53 -11.63
C GLU A 316 -7.91 -22.92 -11.95
N LEU A 317 -7.45 -22.00 -11.11
CA LEU A 317 -6.16 -21.31 -11.21
C LEU A 317 -5.12 -21.83 -10.20
N ASP A 318 -5.42 -22.93 -9.50
CA ASP A 318 -4.46 -23.58 -8.60
C ASP A 318 -3.15 -23.89 -9.35
N GLY A 319 -2.03 -23.55 -8.71
CA GLY A 319 -0.69 -23.66 -9.30
C GLY A 319 -0.26 -22.45 -10.15
N VAL A 320 -1.18 -21.68 -10.73
CA VAL A 320 -0.84 -20.41 -11.41
C VAL A 320 -0.34 -19.41 -10.37
N ALA A 321 -1.10 -19.21 -9.28
CA ALA A 321 -0.68 -18.35 -8.17
C ALA A 321 0.64 -18.82 -7.53
N ALA A 322 0.87 -20.14 -7.43
CA ALA A 322 2.08 -20.71 -6.85
C ALA A 322 3.32 -20.45 -7.72
N ASN A 323 3.27 -20.77 -9.02
CA ASN A 323 4.37 -20.53 -9.97
C ASN A 323 4.81 -19.06 -9.98
N PHE A 324 3.87 -18.14 -9.80
CA PHE A 324 4.15 -16.71 -9.73
C PHE A 324 4.68 -16.21 -8.40
N ARG A 325 4.24 -16.77 -7.27
CA ARG A 325 4.88 -16.49 -5.98
C ARG A 325 6.36 -16.89 -6.01
N THR A 326 6.70 -17.98 -6.71
CA THR A 326 8.08 -18.40 -6.96
C THR A 326 8.83 -17.42 -7.88
N GLU A 327 8.25 -16.95 -8.98
CA GLU A 327 8.86 -15.92 -9.85
C GLU A 327 9.01 -14.55 -9.15
N ARG A 328 8.06 -14.17 -8.29
CA ARG A 328 8.10 -12.92 -7.50
C ARG A 328 9.11 -13.02 -6.36
N ALA A 329 9.29 -14.20 -5.77
CA ALA A 329 10.43 -14.52 -4.90
C ALA A 329 11.77 -14.52 -5.66
N GLY A 330 11.75 -14.73 -6.99
CA GLY A 330 12.91 -14.53 -7.86
C GLY A 330 13.20 -13.05 -8.16
N ARG A 331 12.17 -12.20 -8.30
CA ARG A 331 12.31 -10.75 -8.61
C ARG A 331 12.55 -9.88 -7.37
N ARG A 332 11.96 -10.24 -6.22
CA ARG A 332 12.60 -9.96 -4.94
C ARG A 332 13.56 -11.09 -4.70
N ALA A 333 14.64 -11.18 -5.50
CA ALA A 333 15.83 -11.82 -4.99
C ALA A 333 15.98 -11.23 -3.58
N ALA A 334 15.79 -12.07 -2.55
CA ALA A 334 16.20 -11.72 -1.21
C ALA A 334 17.54 -11.05 -1.43
N ILE A 335 17.65 -9.74 -1.12
CA ILE A 335 18.90 -9.01 -1.31
C ILE A 335 19.91 -9.97 -0.72
N GLN A 336 20.74 -10.60 -1.58
CA GLN A 336 21.59 -11.67 -1.08
C GLN A 336 22.35 -10.98 0.03
N THR A 337 22.17 -11.48 1.24
CA THR A 337 22.69 -10.81 2.43
C THR A 337 24.19 -10.85 2.24
N GLY A 338 24.72 -9.76 1.68
CA GLY A 338 26.06 -9.76 1.14
C GLY A 338 27.00 -10.16 2.27
N LYS A 339 28.02 -10.97 1.97
CA LYS A 339 29.05 -11.26 2.96
C LYS A 339 29.53 -9.92 3.51
N ARG A 340 29.52 -9.76 4.84
CA ARG A 340 29.92 -8.52 5.53
C ARG A 340 31.22 -7.98 4.92
N GLY A 341 31.12 -6.87 4.21
CA GLY A 341 32.25 -6.25 3.53
C GLY A 341 33.32 -5.81 4.52
N LYS A 342 34.60 -5.86 4.11
CA LYS A 342 35.73 -5.40 4.93
C LYS A 342 36.07 -3.91 4.73
N LYS A 343 35.46 -3.24 3.75
CA LYS A 343 35.79 -1.88 3.30
C LYS A 343 34.66 -0.90 3.65
N PHE A 344 35.02 0.35 3.95
CA PHE A 344 34.06 1.44 4.15
C PHE A 344 33.43 1.88 2.82
N PRO A 345 32.19 2.42 2.83
CA PRO A 345 31.35 2.68 3.99
C PRO A 345 30.61 1.42 4.50
N VAL A 346 30.50 1.27 5.82
CA VAL A 346 29.71 0.21 6.47
C VAL A 346 28.37 0.81 6.89
N ILE A 347 27.27 0.18 6.52
CA ILE A 347 25.93 0.57 6.95
C ILE A 347 25.66 -0.08 8.32
N ARG A 348 25.15 0.70 9.26
CA ARG A 348 24.62 0.20 10.54
C ARG A 348 23.10 0.30 10.49
N THR A 349 22.42 -0.82 10.74
CA THR A 349 20.97 -0.85 10.90
C THR A 349 20.57 -0.67 12.36
N ASN A 350 19.30 -0.37 12.59
CA ASN A 350 18.69 -0.27 13.90
C ASN A 350 17.89 -1.52 14.32
N GLY A 351 18.05 -2.63 13.57
CA GLY A 351 17.34 -3.87 13.81
C GLY A 351 18.19 -4.91 14.53
N PHE A 352 17.66 -5.46 15.61
CA PHE A 352 18.29 -6.48 16.44
C PHE A 352 17.51 -7.79 16.29
N PRO A 353 18.16 -8.87 15.82
CA PRO A 353 17.44 -10.11 15.56
C PRO A 353 17.04 -10.78 16.87
N VAL A 354 15.76 -11.16 16.97
CA VAL A 354 15.23 -12.03 18.01
C VAL A 354 15.52 -13.46 17.58
N THR A 355 16.44 -14.13 18.27
CA THR A 355 16.92 -15.47 17.92
C THR A 355 16.10 -16.59 18.56
N ALA A 356 15.36 -16.30 19.63
CA ALA A 356 14.36 -17.20 20.20
C ALA A 356 13.17 -16.40 20.75
N TYR A 357 11.97 -16.97 20.65
CA TYR A 357 10.72 -16.43 21.19
C TYR A 357 9.75 -17.57 21.53
N PRO A 358 8.72 -17.30 22.37
CA PRO A 358 7.75 -18.31 22.77
C PRO A 358 6.96 -18.85 21.57
N GLN A 359 6.85 -20.17 21.48
CA GLN A 359 6.16 -20.86 20.39
C GLN A 359 4.72 -21.27 20.75
N ILE A 360 4.33 -21.12 22.01
CA ILE A 360 3.01 -21.53 22.52
C ILE A 360 2.54 -20.44 23.48
N ALA A 361 1.26 -20.08 23.41
CA ALA A 361 0.56 -19.22 24.36
C ALA A 361 -0.60 -19.97 25.02
N ARG A 362 -1.11 -19.44 26.14
CA ARG A 362 -2.36 -19.91 26.74
C ARG A 362 -3.54 -19.47 25.89
N LEU A 363 -4.49 -20.36 25.62
CA LEU A 363 -5.77 -20.02 24.99
C LEU A 363 -6.88 -20.08 26.03
N ILE A 364 -7.56 -18.96 26.24
CA ILE A 364 -8.70 -18.82 27.12
C ILE A 364 -9.92 -18.62 26.22
N GLY A 365 -10.80 -19.62 26.16
CA GLY A 365 -12.06 -19.53 25.43
C GLY A 365 -13.08 -18.81 26.30
N CYS A 366 -13.18 -17.49 26.19
CA CYS A 366 -14.13 -16.67 26.93
C CYS A 366 -14.82 -15.66 26.02
N GLU A 367 -16.01 -15.20 26.43
CA GLU A 367 -16.73 -14.15 25.71
C GLU A 367 -16.27 -12.78 26.21
N ILE A 368 -15.44 -12.15 25.39
CA ILE A 368 -14.92 -10.80 25.61
C ILE A 368 -14.81 -10.10 24.26
N GLY A 369 -15.00 -8.78 24.25
CA GLY A 369 -15.00 -8.00 23.02
C GLY A 369 -13.59 -7.79 22.48
N ASN A 370 -13.18 -6.54 22.33
CA ASN A 370 -11.98 -6.21 21.56
C ASN A 370 -10.67 -6.35 22.37
N ALA A 371 -9.53 -6.22 21.69
CA ALA A 371 -8.20 -6.32 22.31
C ALA A 371 -7.88 -5.19 23.34
N LYS A 372 -8.70 -4.14 23.43
CA LYS A 372 -8.60 -3.11 24.47
C LYS A 372 -9.26 -3.63 25.75
N GLU A 373 -10.47 -4.16 25.65
CA GLU A 373 -11.20 -4.76 26.79
C GLU A 373 -10.40 -5.91 27.42
N VAL A 374 -9.79 -6.77 26.60
CA VAL A 374 -8.91 -7.86 27.10
C VAL A 374 -7.78 -7.34 27.98
N ARG A 375 -7.20 -6.17 27.65
CA ARG A 375 -6.14 -5.55 28.45
C ARG A 375 -6.69 -4.85 29.68
N GLU A 376 -7.81 -4.15 29.55
CA GLU A 376 -8.49 -3.48 30.67
C GLU A 376 -8.88 -4.47 31.77
N VAL A 377 -9.29 -5.69 31.41
CA VAL A 377 -9.57 -6.76 32.39
C VAL A 377 -8.33 -7.11 33.20
N LEU A 378 -7.19 -7.37 32.55
CA LEU A 378 -5.94 -7.66 33.26
C LEU A 378 -5.50 -6.48 34.13
N GLU A 379 -5.54 -5.26 33.59
CA GLU A 379 -5.16 -4.03 34.30
C GLU A 379 -6.04 -3.80 35.54
N THR A 380 -7.37 -3.99 35.42
CA THR A 380 -8.32 -3.80 36.53
C THR A 380 -8.21 -4.89 37.59
N SER A 381 -7.94 -6.13 37.16
CA SER A 381 -7.79 -7.27 38.06
C SER A 381 -6.53 -7.19 38.94
N GLY A 382 -5.52 -6.43 38.51
CA GLY A 382 -4.22 -6.33 39.19
C GLY A 382 -3.33 -7.57 39.05
N HIS A 383 -3.80 -8.63 38.38
CA HIS A 383 -3.02 -9.84 38.12
C HIS A 383 -1.99 -9.61 37.01
N LYS A 384 -0.84 -10.28 37.11
CA LYS A 384 0.24 -10.13 36.14
C LYS A 384 -0.01 -11.04 34.93
N GLY A 385 -0.01 -10.44 33.75
CA GLY A 385 -0.13 -11.17 32.50
C GLY A 385 -0.02 -10.25 31.29
N VAL A 386 0.15 -10.85 30.12
CA VAL A 386 0.06 -10.16 28.83
C VAL A 386 -0.93 -10.94 27.98
N ALA A 387 -1.98 -10.29 27.51
CA ALA A 387 -3.01 -10.97 26.72
C ALA A 387 -3.54 -10.12 25.57
N THR A 388 -4.07 -10.79 24.55
CA THR A 388 -4.75 -10.13 23.43
C THR A 388 -5.82 -11.03 22.82
N ARG A 389 -6.75 -10.41 22.08
CA ARG A 389 -7.85 -11.13 21.41
C ARG A 389 -7.39 -11.73 20.09
N ILE A 390 -7.76 -12.99 19.84
CA ILE A 390 -7.79 -13.63 18.52
C ILE A 390 -9.21 -14.10 18.20
N ARG A 391 -9.45 -14.72 17.05
CA ARG A 391 -10.78 -15.27 16.69
C ARG A 391 -11.26 -16.32 17.71
N ASP A 392 -10.38 -17.23 18.09
CA ASP A 392 -10.73 -18.44 18.86
C ASP A 392 -10.87 -18.18 20.37
N GLY A 393 -10.48 -16.99 20.84
CA GLY A 393 -10.51 -16.65 22.27
C GLY A 393 -9.54 -15.52 22.61
N VAL A 394 -9.05 -15.54 23.82
CA VAL A 394 -7.93 -14.71 24.30
C VAL A 394 -6.67 -15.56 24.33
N ILE A 395 -5.59 -15.06 23.73
CA ILE A 395 -4.27 -15.65 23.92
C ILE A 395 -3.48 -14.85 24.94
N ALA A 396 -2.78 -15.55 25.84
CA ALA A 396 -2.11 -14.93 26.97
C ALA A 396 -0.77 -15.59 27.34
N PHE A 397 0.08 -14.80 27.98
CA PHE A 397 1.23 -15.23 28.77
C PHE A 397 1.02 -14.81 30.23
N GLY A 398 1.22 -15.73 31.16
CA GLY A 398 0.95 -15.51 32.58
C GLY A 398 0.90 -16.81 33.37
N ASP A 399 0.81 -16.69 34.69
CA ASP A 399 0.48 -17.82 35.56
C ASP A 399 -0.99 -18.20 35.40
N ASP A 400 -1.29 -19.50 35.35
CA ASP A 400 -2.63 -19.97 35.01
C ASP A 400 -3.67 -19.56 36.07
N ASP A 401 -3.30 -19.53 37.35
CA ASP A 401 -4.19 -19.15 38.46
C ASP A 401 -4.55 -17.66 38.41
N ASP A 402 -3.56 -16.81 38.11
CA ASP A 402 -3.73 -15.36 37.93
C ASP A 402 -4.61 -15.06 36.71
N LEU A 403 -4.39 -15.75 35.60
CA LEU A 403 -5.20 -15.58 34.39
C LEU A 403 -6.65 -16.08 34.61
N ARG A 404 -6.85 -17.17 35.36
CA ARG A 404 -8.22 -17.63 35.71
C ARG A 404 -8.94 -16.64 36.60
N ALA A 405 -8.25 -16.08 37.60
CA ALA A 405 -8.83 -15.07 38.47
C ALA A 405 -9.16 -13.79 37.71
N ALA A 406 -8.29 -13.36 36.79
CA ALA A 406 -8.53 -12.15 35.99
C ALA A 406 -9.75 -12.26 35.07
N TYR A 407 -9.99 -13.42 34.46
CA TYR A 407 -11.08 -13.64 33.50
C TYR A 407 -12.29 -14.38 34.08
N SER A 408 -12.42 -14.48 35.41
CA SER A 408 -13.51 -15.25 36.06
C SER A 408 -14.90 -14.75 35.66
N ASP A 409 -15.03 -13.43 35.46
CA ASP A 409 -16.30 -12.78 35.17
C ASP A 409 -16.69 -12.86 33.67
N ASN A 410 -15.81 -13.43 32.83
CA ASN A 410 -15.98 -13.53 31.38
C ASN A 410 -16.44 -14.91 30.89
N ASP A 411 -16.97 -15.76 31.78
CA ASP A 411 -17.48 -17.11 31.48
C ASP A 411 -16.48 -17.96 30.68
N ILE A 412 -15.44 -18.47 31.36
CA ILE A 412 -14.38 -19.28 30.75
C ILE A 412 -14.96 -20.65 30.34
N LYS A 413 -15.09 -20.87 29.03
CA LYS A 413 -15.59 -22.12 28.42
C LYS A 413 -14.49 -23.14 28.16
N GLU A 414 -13.30 -22.67 27.79
CA GLU A 414 -12.18 -23.55 27.41
C GLU A 414 -10.84 -23.04 27.95
N TRP A 415 -9.94 -23.98 28.28
CA TRP A 415 -8.58 -23.71 28.77
C TRP A 415 -7.55 -24.54 28.02
N ASN A 416 -7.09 -24.02 26.89
CA ASN A 416 -6.28 -24.74 25.92
C ASN A 416 -4.91 -24.08 25.72
N THR A 417 -4.12 -24.59 24.78
CA THR A 417 -2.85 -23.98 24.34
C THR A 417 -2.97 -23.57 22.86
N HIS A 418 -2.35 -22.45 22.50
CA HIS A 418 -2.34 -21.94 21.13
C HIS A 418 -0.92 -21.92 20.57
N PRO A 419 -0.61 -22.64 19.47
CA PRO A 419 0.69 -22.56 18.82
C PRO A 419 0.86 -21.21 18.11
N ILE A 420 2.03 -20.62 18.24
CA ILE A 420 2.43 -19.41 17.54
C ILE A 420 3.21 -19.83 16.29
N LEU A 421 2.60 -19.63 15.12
CA LEU A 421 3.17 -20.02 13.84
C LEU A 421 3.77 -18.82 13.10
N ASP A 422 4.96 -19.00 12.55
CA ASP A 422 5.72 -18.02 11.77
C ASP A 422 4.90 -17.38 10.63
N SER A 423 4.08 -18.20 9.95
CA SER A 423 3.19 -17.75 8.88
C SER A 423 2.18 -16.70 9.32
N ARG A 424 1.81 -16.66 10.61
CA ARG A 424 0.91 -15.67 11.19
C ARG A 424 1.61 -14.38 11.61
N LEU A 425 2.94 -14.41 11.78
CA LEU A 425 3.75 -13.26 12.19
C LEU A 425 4.08 -12.30 11.04
N VAL A 426 3.91 -12.73 9.78
CA VAL A 426 4.18 -11.91 8.59
C VAL A 426 3.34 -10.61 8.56
N ARG A 427 2.10 -10.67 9.07
CA ARG A 427 1.18 -9.54 9.23
C ARG A 427 0.96 -9.18 10.70
N GLU A 428 0.29 -8.07 10.99
CA GLU A 428 -0.03 -7.64 12.37
C GLU A 428 -1.17 -8.48 12.99
N SER A 429 -0.91 -9.78 13.18
CA SER A 429 -1.87 -10.71 13.79
C SER A 429 -1.99 -10.50 15.31
N GLY A 430 -2.93 -11.21 15.94
CA GLY A 430 -3.02 -11.25 17.40
C GLY A 430 -1.78 -11.89 18.03
N GLU A 431 -1.22 -12.94 17.42
CA GLU A 431 0.03 -13.56 17.89
C GLU A 431 1.21 -12.58 17.84
N ARG A 432 1.36 -11.81 16.75
CA ARG A 432 2.43 -10.80 16.68
C ARG A 432 2.25 -9.70 17.72
N ARG A 433 1.01 -9.26 17.97
CA ARG A 433 0.69 -8.29 19.02
C ARG A 433 1.02 -8.83 20.41
N LEU A 434 0.65 -10.08 20.70
CA LEU A 434 0.97 -10.73 21.97
C LEU A 434 2.49 -10.78 22.21
N LEU A 435 3.26 -11.24 21.21
CA LEU A 435 4.72 -11.29 21.29
C LEU A 435 5.33 -9.89 21.47
N ARG A 436 4.82 -8.89 20.75
CA ARG A 436 5.27 -7.49 20.86
C ARG A 436 5.05 -6.96 22.27
N ASP A 437 3.85 -7.11 22.80
CA ASP A 437 3.48 -6.56 24.10
C ASP A 437 4.27 -7.27 25.23
N ALA A 438 4.47 -8.59 25.11
CA ALA A 438 5.28 -9.36 26.04
C ALA A 438 6.76 -8.96 25.98
N LEU A 439 7.34 -8.86 24.78
CA LEU A 439 8.72 -8.45 24.63
C LEU A 439 8.97 -7.03 25.18
N PHE A 440 8.07 -6.09 24.90
CA PHE A 440 8.23 -4.72 25.38
C PHE A 440 8.08 -4.65 26.90
N THR A 441 7.17 -5.42 27.47
CA THR A 441 7.05 -5.59 28.94
C THR A 441 8.34 -6.15 29.54
N ALA A 442 8.96 -7.14 28.89
CA ALA A 442 10.23 -7.72 29.31
C ALA A 442 11.37 -6.67 29.27
N ILE A 443 11.45 -5.88 28.20
CA ILE A 443 12.41 -4.78 28.06
C ILE A 443 12.22 -3.74 29.18
N SER A 444 10.98 -3.29 29.39
CA SER A 444 10.63 -2.31 30.43
C SER A 444 11.03 -2.79 31.82
N THR A 445 10.74 -4.06 32.13
CA THR A 445 11.09 -4.69 33.40
C THR A 445 12.61 -4.75 33.59
N ALA A 446 13.34 -5.19 32.56
CA ALA A 446 14.80 -5.31 32.60
C ALA A 446 15.49 -3.95 32.70
N SER A 447 15.03 -2.94 31.96
CA SER A 447 15.63 -1.60 31.95
C SER A 447 15.12 -0.69 33.07
N ARG A 448 14.03 -1.07 33.75
CA ARG A 448 13.28 -0.24 34.72
C ARG A 448 12.80 1.09 34.13
N LEU A 449 12.43 1.08 32.85
CA LEU A 449 11.96 2.28 32.14
C LEU A 449 10.50 2.10 31.76
N GLU A 450 9.74 3.19 31.88
CA GLU A 450 8.31 3.19 31.58
C GLU A 450 8.04 3.13 30.07
N LEU A 451 6.99 2.40 29.71
CA LEU A 451 6.47 2.35 28.35
C LEU A 451 5.30 3.31 28.20
N LYS A 452 5.29 4.07 27.11
CA LYS A 452 4.14 4.89 26.70
C LYS A 452 3.64 4.44 25.35
N TYR A 453 2.35 4.07 25.28
CA TYR A 453 1.68 3.73 24.03
C TYR A 453 1.04 4.98 23.41
N ARG A 454 1.35 5.28 22.15
CA ARG A 454 0.78 6.44 21.44
C ARG A 454 0.65 6.16 19.95
N ARG A 455 -0.55 6.34 19.38
CA ARG A 455 -0.83 6.23 17.93
C ARG A 455 -0.26 4.95 17.28
N GLY A 456 -0.31 3.81 17.96
CA GLY A 456 0.20 2.53 17.44
C GLY A 456 1.70 2.30 17.62
N GLU A 457 2.42 3.21 18.27
CA GLU A 457 3.84 3.05 18.61
C GLU A 457 4.02 2.91 20.14
N THR A 458 4.99 2.09 20.53
CA THR A 458 5.43 1.96 21.93
C THR A 458 6.73 2.73 22.11
N LEU A 459 6.77 3.63 23.09
CA LEU A 459 7.94 4.47 23.39
C LEU A 459 8.49 4.10 24.76
N VAL A 460 9.81 3.94 24.85
CA VAL A 460 10.52 3.93 26.14
C VAL A 460 10.96 5.34 26.44
N LEU A 461 10.60 5.87 27.61
CA LEU A 461 10.97 7.22 28.03
C LEU A 461 12.33 7.21 28.75
N ALA A 462 13.20 8.16 28.41
CA ALA A 462 14.46 8.36 29.12
C ALA A 462 14.20 9.05 30.47
N GLU A 463 13.91 8.26 31.50
CA GLU A 463 13.73 8.78 32.85
C GLU A 463 15.09 9.21 33.43
N PRO A 464 15.30 10.49 33.81
CA PRO A 464 16.59 10.98 34.28
C PRO A 464 17.18 10.22 35.48
N SER A 465 16.34 9.66 36.36
CA SER A 465 16.78 8.90 37.53
C SER A 465 17.40 7.54 37.16
N VAL A 466 16.97 6.92 36.06
CA VAL A 466 17.45 5.62 35.58
C VAL A 466 18.48 5.78 34.45
N THR A 467 18.29 6.81 33.63
CA THR A 467 19.08 7.12 32.43
C THR A 467 19.57 8.56 32.44
N PRO A 468 20.50 8.92 33.35
CA PRO A 468 21.09 10.26 33.34
C PRO A 468 21.84 10.51 32.03
N ALA A 469 22.00 11.78 31.66
CA ALA A 469 22.59 12.18 30.38
C ALA A 469 23.96 11.56 30.10
N GLY A 470 24.77 11.31 31.13
CA GLY A 470 26.07 10.65 31.01
C GLY A 470 26.04 9.20 30.48
N ARG A 471 24.87 8.53 30.52
CA ARG A 471 24.70 7.19 29.90
C ARG A 471 24.48 7.26 28.40
N PHE A 472 24.20 8.44 27.85
CA PHE A 472 23.99 8.63 26.43
C PHE A 472 25.18 9.32 25.77
N ARG A 473 25.65 8.73 24.68
CA ARG A 473 26.55 9.37 23.73
C ARG A 473 25.71 9.92 22.57
N GLY A 474 26.04 11.11 22.08
CA GLY A 474 25.37 11.70 20.91
C GLY A 474 24.03 12.40 21.18
N LEU A 475 23.69 12.75 22.43
CA LEU A 475 22.46 13.52 22.74
C LEU A 475 22.39 14.88 22.02
N GLY A 476 23.55 15.50 21.81
CA GLY A 476 23.66 16.86 21.29
C GLY A 476 23.50 17.92 22.38
N ASN A 477 23.24 19.16 21.99
CA ASN A 477 23.03 20.30 22.89
C ASN A 477 21.52 20.64 22.97
N PRO A 478 20.93 20.82 24.17
CA PRO A 478 21.49 20.54 25.50
C PRO A 478 21.74 19.05 25.74
N ASN A 479 22.84 18.74 26.42
CA ASN A 479 23.25 17.37 26.76
C ASN A 479 22.46 16.87 27.98
N VAL A 480 21.14 16.83 27.82
CA VAL A 480 20.16 16.37 28.80
C VAL A 480 19.13 15.49 28.10
N VAL A 481 18.45 14.65 28.88
CA VAL A 481 17.45 13.69 28.37
C VAL A 481 16.03 14.22 28.46
N LYS A 482 15.81 15.29 29.23
CA LYS A 482 14.52 15.96 29.42
C LYS A 482 14.75 17.46 29.63
N GLY A 483 13.81 18.29 29.22
CA GLY A 483 13.82 19.72 29.50
C GLY A 483 12.55 20.41 29.02
N VAL A 484 12.57 21.75 29.07
CA VAL A 484 11.52 22.61 28.51
C VAL A 484 12.05 23.25 27.23
N VAL A 485 11.23 23.36 26.19
CA VAL A 485 11.62 24.08 24.96
C VAL A 485 11.71 25.57 25.27
N ALA A 486 12.87 26.17 24.97
CA ALA A 486 13.16 27.57 25.28
C ALA A 486 12.10 28.53 24.71
N GLY A 487 11.63 29.47 25.55
CA GLY A 487 10.61 30.43 25.16
C GLY A 487 9.19 29.86 25.08
N THR A 488 8.96 28.64 25.57
CA THR A 488 7.64 27.99 25.63
C THR A 488 7.42 27.31 26.99
N ARG A 489 6.22 26.76 27.22
CA ARG A 489 5.91 25.85 28.35
C ARG A 489 5.78 24.39 27.93
N ILE A 490 6.40 24.00 26.81
CA ILE A 490 6.30 22.65 26.25
C ILE A 490 7.49 21.82 26.72
N ASP A 491 7.20 20.73 27.41
CA ASP A 491 8.20 19.76 27.87
C ASP A 491 8.66 18.87 26.71
N TRP A 492 9.91 18.43 26.76
CA TRP A 492 10.47 17.44 25.84
C TRP A 492 11.29 16.40 26.58
N ILE A 493 11.34 15.19 26.02
CA ILE A 493 12.07 14.04 26.57
C ILE A 493 12.66 13.18 25.45
N GLU A 494 13.83 12.60 25.66
CA GLU A 494 14.38 11.59 24.77
C GLU A 494 13.61 10.28 24.93
N VAL A 495 13.30 9.65 23.81
CA VAL A 495 12.59 8.38 23.77
C VAL A 495 13.24 7.41 22.80
N CYS A 496 13.02 6.12 23.02
CA CYS A 496 13.27 5.10 22.03
C CYS A 496 11.94 4.51 21.56
N GLY A 497 11.60 4.68 20.28
CA GLY A 497 10.49 3.93 19.70
C GLY A 497 10.86 2.46 19.54
N LEU A 498 10.01 1.57 20.03
CA LEU A 498 10.14 0.13 19.87
C LEU A 498 9.17 -0.37 18.82
N ARG A 499 9.65 -1.27 17.94
CA ARG A 499 8.81 -1.99 16.99
C ARG A 499 9.29 -3.42 16.86
N LEU A 500 8.35 -4.35 16.74
CA LEU A 500 8.60 -5.77 16.46
C LEU A 500 8.11 -6.07 15.04
N ASP A 501 9.02 -6.51 14.17
CA ASP A 501 8.70 -6.90 12.80
C ASP A 501 9.08 -8.36 12.53
N TYR A 502 8.41 -8.99 11.57
CA TYR A 502 8.79 -10.31 11.04
C TYR A 502 9.23 -10.18 9.58
N ARG A 503 10.51 -10.44 9.29
CA ARG A 503 11.13 -10.36 7.96
C ARG A 503 12.28 -11.36 7.85
N ASP A 504 12.47 -11.93 6.66
CA ASP A 504 13.52 -12.94 6.38
C ASP A 504 13.46 -14.12 7.36
N ASP A 505 12.26 -14.65 7.57
CA ASP A 505 11.95 -15.76 8.47
C ASP A 505 12.48 -15.57 9.90
N ARG A 506 12.42 -14.32 10.38
CA ARG A 506 12.88 -13.95 11.72
C ARG A 506 12.15 -12.73 12.27
N LEU A 507 12.03 -12.68 13.59
CA LEU A 507 11.61 -11.48 14.32
C LEU A 507 12.77 -10.48 14.52
N TRP A 508 12.45 -9.20 14.40
CA TRP A 508 13.38 -8.09 14.52
C TRP A 508 12.85 -7.07 15.53
N LEU A 509 13.63 -6.80 16.56
CA LEU A 509 13.43 -5.65 17.44
C LEU A 509 14.07 -4.43 16.79
N LEU A 510 13.26 -3.44 16.41
CA LEU A 510 13.72 -2.17 15.86
C LEU A 510 13.74 -1.12 16.97
N LEU A 511 14.88 -0.44 17.11
CA LEU A 511 15.05 0.68 18.03
C LEU A 511 15.08 2.00 17.25
N ASN A 512 14.29 2.99 17.65
CA ASN A 512 14.23 4.29 16.99
C ASN A 512 14.42 5.45 17.99
N PRO A 513 15.68 5.84 18.29
CA PRO A 513 15.98 6.98 19.15
C PRO A 513 15.49 8.31 18.57
N ARG A 514 14.69 9.08 19.32
CA ARG A 514 14.19 10.39 18.89
C ARG A 514 13.76 11.26 20.08
N THR A 515 13.55 12.54 19.84
CA THR A 515 13.05 13.48 20.86
C THR A 515 11.52 13.57 20.77
N HIS A 516 10.83 13.44 21.90
CA HIS A 516 9.38 13.52 22.02
C HIS A 516 8.95 14.81 22.72
N LEU A 517 7.91 15.45 22.18
CA LEU A 517 7.26 16.60 22.80
C LEU A 517 6.08 16.13 23.67
N VAL A 518 6.05 16.63 24.89
CA VAL A 518 4.94 16.47 25.83
C VAL A 518 4.09 17.74 25.70
N TRP A 519 2.98 17.60 24.98
CA TRP A 519 2.09 18.72 24.69
C TRP A 519 1.27 19.10 25.92
N ASN A 520 1.13 20.40 26.14
CA ASN A 520 0.12 20.98 27.02
C ASN A 520 -1.04 21.48 26.15
N ASP A 521 -2.28 21.17 26.54
CA ASP A 521 -3.49 21.56 25.80
C ASP A 521 -3.66 23.08 25.72
N GLU A 522 -3.09 23.83 26.66
CA GLU A 522 -3.09 25.31 26.71
C GLU A 522 -2.02 25.97 25.81
N ALA A 523 -1.19 25.20 25.10
CA ALA A 523 -0.09 25.75 24.32
C ALA A 523 -0.58 26.50 23.06
N SER A 524 -0.09 27.73 22.87
CA SER A 524 -0.41 28.56 21.71
C SER A 524 0.08 27.92 20.40
N PRO A 525 -0.53 28.23 19.23
CA PRO A 525 -0.03 27.76 17.93
C PRO A 525 1.42 28.15 17.65
N GLU A 526 1.86 29.32 18.13
CA GLU A 526 3.24 29.79 18.00
C GLU A 526 4.21 28.93 18.81
N ASP A 527 3.87 28.62 20.08
CA ASP A 527 4.68 27.73 20.91
C ASP A 527 4.77 26.32 20.32
N LYS A 528 3.66 25.84 19.74
CA LYS A 528 3.63 24.53 19.07
C LYS A 528 4.58 24.50 17.87
N ASN A 529 4.69 25.58 17.11
CA ASN A 529 5.63 25.67 16.00
C ASN A 529 7.09 25.75 16.49
N LYS A 530 7.37 26.58 17.51
CA LYS A 530 8.70 26.65 18.15
C LYS A 530 9.17 25.30 18.67
N ALA A 531 8.28 24.53 19.30
CA ALA A 531 8.59 23.18 19.79
C ALA A 531 8.88 22.18 18.67
N LYS A 532 8.14 22.23 17.56
CA LYS A 532 8.43 21.40 16.38
C LYS A 532 9.79 21.75 15.76
N ASP A 533 10.10 23.04 15.66
CA ASP A 533 11.38 23.52 15.13
C ASP A 533 12.55 23.11 16.02
N PHE A 534 12.39 23.16 17.35
CA PHE A 534 13.37 22.65 18.31
C PHE A 534 13.70 21.18 18.07
N VAL A 535 12.68 20.31 17.93
CA VAL A 535 12.90 18.88 17.63
C VAL A 535 13.60 18.72 16.27
N ARG A 536 13.17 19.48 15.26
CA ARG A 536 13.76 19.44 13.92
C ARG A 536 15.25 19.81 13.96
N GLU A 537 15.61 20.87 14.66
CA GLU A 537 17.01 21.32 14.81
C GLU A 537 17.85 20.30 15.57
N ARG A 538 17.30 19.76 16.68
CA ARG A 538 17.98 18.74 17.49
C ARG A 538 18.21 17.44 16.71
N MET A 539 17.25 17.03 15.88
CA MET A 539 17.39 15.86 15.00
C MET A 539 18.29 16.14 13.79
N ALA A 540 18.26 17.34 13.21
CA ALA A 540 19.10 17.71 12.06
C ALA A 540 20.60 17.66 12.38
N ARG A 541 20.98 17.89 13.64
CA ARG A 541 22.36 17.81 14.11
C ARG A 541 22.83 16.38 14.46
N ARG A 542 21.94 15.38 14.37
CA ARG A 542 22.28 13.96 14.58
C ARG A 542 22.77 13.33 13.27
N TYR A 543 23.99 13.69 12.84
CA TYR A 543 24.65 13.01 11.73
C TYR A 543 24.97 11.55 12.08
N ASN A 544 25.41 10.77 11.08
CA ASN A 544 25.61 9.31 11.20
C ASN A 544 26.36 8.88 12.47
N SER A 545 27.40 9.62 12.90
CA SER A 545 28.13 9.29 14.14
C SER A 545 27.28 9.46 15.39
N GLN A 546 26.66 10.63 15.60
CA GLN A 546 25.84 10.86 16.80
C GLN A 546 24.61 9.95 16.83
N SER A 547 24.00 9.69 15.67
CA SER A 547 22.86 8.77 15.57
C SER A 547 23.26 7.34 15.95
N ASN A 548 24.42 6.87 15.49
CA ASN A 548 24.95 5.55 15.86
C ASN A 548 25.31 5.45 17.34
N ASP A 549 25.89 6.51 17.92
CA ASP A 549 26.22 6.58 19.34
C ASP A 549 24.96 6.57 20.22
N LEU A 550 23.91 7.26 19.76
CA LEU A 550 22.64 7.30 20.47
C LEU A 550 21.91 5.96 20.40
N LEU A 551 21.91 5.31 19.23
CA LEU A 551 21.39 3.96 19.05
C LEU A 551 22.14 2.94 19.92
N GLU A 552 23.47 3.04 19.98
CA GLU A 552 24.30 2.20 20.85
C GLU A 552 24.01 2.41 22.33
N SER A 553 23.80 3.67 22.74
CA SER A 553 23.43 4.02 24.11
C SER A 553 22.09 3.41 24.48
N TRP A 554 21.06 3.56 23.63
CA TRP A 554 19.75 2.95 23.83
C TRP A 554 19.82 1.43 23.84
N ARG A 555 20.57 0.82 22.91
CA ARG A 555 20.78 -0.63 22.94
C ARG A 555 21.39 -1.07 24.27
N THR A 556 22.40 -0.36 24.75
CA THR A 556 23.10 -0.68 26.01
C THR A 556 22.17 -0.57 27.21
N ILE A 557 21.32 0.45 27.22
CA ILE A 557 20.34 0.69 28.28
C ILE A 557 19.25 -0.39 28.29
N LEU A 558 18.75 -0.79 27.11
CA LEU A 558 17.60 -1.69 26.99
C LEU A 558 17.99 -3.18 27.00
N LEU A 559 19.14 -3.52 26.42
CA LEU A 559 19.57 -4.91 26.18
C LEU A 559 20.89 -5.27 26.90
N GLY A 560 21.52 -4.33 27.59
CA GLY A 560 22.81 -4.54 28.27
C GLY A 560 24.04 -4.18 27.42
N ALA A 561 25.18 -4.07 28.09
CA ALA A 561 26.45 -3.66 27.48
C ALA A 561 27.12 -4.76 26.67
N ASP A 562 26.90 -6.02 27.05
CA ASP A 562 27.58 -7.17 26.48
C ASP A 562 27.13 -7.45 25.05
N LYS A 563 28.10 -7.85 24.22
CA LYS A 563 27.85 -8.28 22.84
C LYS A 563 27.54 -9.76 22.82
N GLY A 564 26.46 -10.15 22.18
CA GLY A 564 26.03 -11.55 22.09
C GLY A 564 24.53 -11.67 22.20
N GLU A 565 24.08 -12.72 22.85
CA GLU A 565 22.65 -12.95 23.10
C GLU A 565 22.27 -12.52 24.51
N VAL A 566 21.15 -11.80 24.63
CA VAL A 566 20.52 -11.47 25.90
C VAL A 566 19.16 -12.15 26.00
N ALA A 567 18.90 -12.78 27.14
CA ALA A 567 17.59 -13.34 27.45
C ALA A 567 16.74 -12.30 28.20
N LEU A 568 15.50 -12.11 27.76
CA LEU A 568 14.51 -11.23 28.38
C LEU A 568 13.23 -12.02 28.63
N THR A 569 12.68 -11.90 29.83
CA THR A 569 11.45 -12.60 30.21
C THR A 569 10.40 -11.59 30.66
N ALA A 570 9.19 -11.73 30.12
CA ALA A 570 8.03 -10.98 30.60
C ALA A 570 7.51 -11.66 31.86
N GLY A 571 7.80 -11.09 33.04
CA GLY A 571 7.32 -11.58 34.34
C GLY A 571 7.96 -12.90 34.81
N PRO A 572 8.03 -13.16 36.13
CA PRO A 572 8.50 -14.43 36.68
C PRO A 572 7.35 -15.46 36.71
N PHE A 573 6.81 -15.81 35.55
CA PHE A 573 5.74 -16.81 35.45
C PHE A 573 6.31 -18.21 35.66
N THR A 574 5.84 -18.91 36.67
CA THR A 574 6.37 -20.23 37.09
C THR A 574 5.32 -21.33 37.09
N LYS A 575 4.03 -20.97 37.07
CA LYS A 575 2.88 -21.88 37.13
C LYS A 575 1.90 -21.60 35.99
N GLY A 576 2.43 -21.43 34.79
CA GLY A 576 1.65 -21.17 33.57
C GLY A 576 2.53 -21.11 32.33
N ILE A 577 2.09 -20.36 31.31
CA ILE A 577 2.84 -20.19 30.07
C ILE A 577 3.49 -18.81 30.08
N GLY A 578 4.80 -18.77 30.33
CA GLY A 578 5.58 -17.55 30.32
C GLY A 578 6.09 -17.15 28.92
N ALA A 579 6.60 -15.93 28.82
CA ALA A 579 7.22 -15.42 27.59
C ALA A 579 8.70 -15.08 27.81
N SER A 580 9.58 -15.87 27.20
CA SER A 580 11.03 -15.62 27.16
C SER A 580 11.51 -15.38 25.73
N PHE A 581 12.36 -14.39 25.57
CA PHE A 581 12.94 -13.96 24.30
C PHE A 581 14.46 -13.99 24.39
N THR A 582 15.12 -14.35 23.30
CA THR A 582 16.57 -14.20 23.15
C THR A 582 16.82 -13.23 22.01
N ILE A 583 17.62 -12.19 22.27
CA ILE A 583 17.90 -11.13 21.31
C ILE A 583 19.41 -11.01 21.13
N ASN A 584 19.84 -10.92 19.87
CA ASN A 584 21.23 -10.58 19.59
C ASN A 584 21.44 -9.07 19.75
N THR A 585 22.34 -8.67 20.64
CA THR A 585 22.69 -7.26 20.90
C THR A 585 23.52 -6.64 19.78
N VAL A 586 23.96 -7.44 18.81
CA VAL A 586 24.57 -6.98 17.56
C VAL A 586 23.47 -6.80 16.50
N SER A 587 23.29 -5.55 16.06
CA SER A 587 22.34 -5.21 15.01
C SER A 587 22.62 -6.02 13.73
N GLY A 588 21.57 -6.50 13.07
CA GLY A 588 21.66 -7.28 11.83
C GLY A 588 22.18 -6.45 10.67
N PHE A 589 22.83 -7.12 9.72
CA PHE A 589 23.42 -6.50 8.52
C PHE A 589 24.46 -5.39 8.79
N SER A 590 24.81 -5.15 10.06
CA SER A 590 25.80 -4.19 10.49
C SER A 590 27.18 -4.82 10.65
N GLY A 591 28.23 -4.10 10.23
CA GLY A 591 29.61 -4.36 10.64
C GLY A 591 30.53 -5.01 9.60
N ARG A 592 31.82 -4.92 9.92
CA ARG A 592 32.97 -5.53 9.24
C ARG A 592 33.07 -7.02 9.65
N SER A 593 33.43 -7.92 8.75
CA SER A 593 33.94 -9.24 9.18
C SER A 593 35.23 -9.03 9.97
N GLN A 594 35.41 -9.74 11.10
CA GLN A 594 36.69 -9.75 11.81
C GLN A 594 37.80 -10.26 10.86
#